data_AF-M5Q0F6-F1
#
_entry.id   AF-M5Q0F6-F1
#
_cell.length_a   1.000
_cell.length_b   1.000
_cell.length_c   1.000
_cell.angle_alpha   90.00
_cell.angle_beta   90.00
_cell.angle_gamma   90.00
#
_symmetry.space_group_name_H-M   'P 1'
#
loop_
_entity.id
_entity.type
_entity.pdbx_description
1 polymer ?
#
loop_
_entity_poly.entity_id
_entity_poly.type
_entity_poly.pdbx_seq_one_letter_code
_entity_poly.pdbx_strand_id
1 'polypeptide(L)' 'MKIAPGDKNLTNLKRYNLALPEELFKEVQAIADQNHTSVLEVLKRFIKLGLIVADISKKADARIIIKENTQERELLFLI' A
#
# COMPACT_ATOMS: atom_id res chain seq x y z
N MET A 1 -28.96 -27.64 -11.71
CA MET A 1 -28.27 -26.96 -10.59
C MET A 1 -27.61 -25.71 -11.16
N LYS A 2 -28.17 -24.53 -10.88
CA LYS A 2 -27.74 -23.24 -11.46
C LYS A 2 -26.54 -22.72 -10.68
N ILE A 3 -25.43 -22.48 -11.36
CA ILE A 3 -24.25 -21.82 -10.80
C ILE A 3 -24.52 -20.31 -10.84
N ALA A 4 -24.48 -19.65 -9.69
CA ALA A 4 -24.63 -18.20 -9.60
C ALA A 4 -23.46 -17.50 -10.30
N PRO A 5 -23.67 -16.34 -10.96
CA PRO A 5 -22.60 -15.59 -11.59
C PRO A 5 -21.79 -14.86 -10.51
N GLY A 6 -20.80 -15.54 -9.94
CA GLY A 6 -19.80 -14.92 -9.07
C GLY A 6 -18.85 -14.06 -9.88
N ASP A 7 -18.85 -12.76 -9.56
CA ASP A 7 -17.93 -11.69 -9.94
C ASP A 7 -16.84 -11.97 -11.00
N LYS A 8 -17.05 -11.42 -12.19
CA LYS A 8 -16.09 -11.33 -13.32
C LYS A 8 -14.92 -10.37 -13.09
N ASN A 9 -14.38 -10.23 -11.87
CA ASN A 9 -13.23 -9.33 -11.59
C ASN A 9 -11.92 -10.06 -11.23
N LEU A 10 -11.89 -11.39 -11.24
CA LEU A 10 -10.68 -12.17 -10.91
C LEU A 10 -9.77 -12.47 -12.11
N THR A 11 -10.17 -12.08 -13.33
CA THR A 11 -9.53 -12.53 -14.58
C THR A 11 -8.17 -11.91 -14.91
N ASN A 12 -7.68 -10.94 -14.13
CA ASN A 12 -6.40 -10.25 -14.39
C ASN A 12 -5.46 -10.17 -13.17
N LEU A 13 -5.50 -11.15 -12.26
CA LEU A 13 -4.52 -11.21 -11.16
C LEU A 13 -3.13 -11.59 -11.68
N LYS A 14 -2.15 -10.71 -11.46
CA LYS A 14 -0.73 -11.03 -11.66
C LYS A 14 -0.14 -11.54 -10.35
N ARG A 15 0.54 -12.69 -10.42
CA ARG A 15 1.30 -13.26 -9.31
C ARG A 15 2.77 -12.96 -9.52
N TYR A 16 3.43 -12.50 -8.47
CA TYR A 16 4.85 -12.21 -8.46
C TYR A 16 5.45 -12.74 -7.17
N ASN A 17 6.69 -13.23 -7.25
CA ASN A 17 7.47 -13.58 -6.08
C ASN A 17 8.28 -12.34 -5.68
N LEU A 18 8.23 -11.97 -4.41
CA LEU A 18 8.92 -10.81 -3.87
C LEU A 18 9.94 -11.28 -2.83
N ALA A 19 11.21 -10.91 -3.03
CA ALA A 19 12.25 -11.04 -2.03
C ALA A 19 12.42 -9.69 -1.32
N LEU A 20 12.40 -9.69 0.01
CA LEU A 20 12.59 -8.51 0.84
C LEU A 20 13.76 -8.73 1.80
N PRO A 21 14.50 -7.67 2.17
CA PRO A 21 15.41 -7.72 3.31
C PRO A 21 14.66 -8.18 4.57
N GLU A 22 15.29 -9.01 5.39
CA GLU A 22 14.67 -9.62 6.56
C GLU A 22 14.09 -8.58 7.53
N GLU A 23 14.83 -7.51 7.80
CA GLU A 23 14.40 -6.45 8.72
C GLU A 23 13.15 -5.72 8.20
N LEU A 24 13.10 -5.44 6.88
CA LEU A 24 11.92 -4.85 6.27
C LEU A 24 10.71 -5.80 6.33
N PHE A 25 10.93 -7.10 6.13
CA PHE A 25 9.86 -8.08 6.30
C PHE A 25 9.33 -8.12 7.73
N LYS A 26 10.21 -8.06 8.75
CA LYS A 26 9.82 -8.02 10.16
C LYS A 26 8.95 -6.81 10.48
N GLU A 27 9.28 -5.63 9.96
CA GLU A 27 8.47 -4.42 10.14
C GLU A 27 7.06 -4.58 9.54
N VAL A 28 6.96 -5.08 8.31
CA VAL A 28 5.68 -5.30 7.65
C VAL A 28 4.87 -6.39 8.37
N GLN A 29 5.53 -7.45 8.84
CA GLN A 29 4.91 -8.52 9.62
C GLN A 29 4.34 -7.99 10.94
N ALA A 30 5.09 -7.16 11.68
CA ALA A 30 4.60 -6.57 12.92
C ALA A 30 3.33 -5.73 12.71
N ILE A 31 3.26 -4.95 11.62
CA ILE A 31 2.06 -4.19 11.25
C ILE A 31 0.90 -5.13 10.90
N ALA A 32 1.18 -6.23 10.19
CA ALA A 32 0.17 -7.22 9.86
C ALA A 32 -0.41 -7.87 11.11
N ASP A 33 0.45 -8.26 12.06
CA ASP A 33 0.08 -8.89 13.32
C ASP A 33 -0.76 -7.95 14.19
N GLN A 34 -0.33 -6.68 14.34
CA GLN A 34 -1.07 -5.65 15.07
C GLN A 34 -2.47 -5.39 14.51
N ASN A 35 -2.62 -5.47 13.18
CA ASN A 35 -3.89 -5.23 12.49
C ASN A 35 -4.69 -6.52 12.24
N HIS A 36 -4.26 -7.67 12.77
CA HIS A 36 -4.87 -8.98 12.55
C HIS A 36 -5.11 -9.27 11.06
N THR A 37 -4.12 -8.99 10.22
CA THR A 37 -4.18 -9.19 8.77
C THR A 37 -2.94 -9.92 8.26
N SER A 38 -2.86 -10.16 6.94
CA SER A 38 -1.69 -10.80 6.34
C SER A 38 -0.68 -9.77 5.85
N VAL A 39 0.59 -10.15 5.80
CA VAL A 39 1.67 -9.37 5.17
C VAL A 39 1.30 -8.93 3.76
N LEU A 40 0.67 -9.82 2.97
CA LEU A 40 0.25 -9.51 1.61
C LEU A 40 -0.79 -8.38 1.57
N GLU A 41 -1.75 -8.34 2.50
CA GLU A 41 -2.73 -7.26 2.57
C GLU A 41 -2.09 -5.93 2.99
N VAL A 42 -1.11 -5.95 3.90
CA VAL A 42 -0.34 -4.74 4.23
C VAL A 42 0.44 -4.24 3.02
N LEU A 43 1.18 -5.11 2.33
CA LEU A 43 1.93 -4.76 1.12
C LEU A 43 1.02 -4.17 0.03
N LYS A 44 -0.17 -4.74 -0.19
CA LYS A 44 -1.15 -4.19 -1.13
C LYS A 44 -1.59 -2.76 -0.76
N ARG A 45 -1.78 -2.48 0.55
CA ARG A 45 -2.14 -1.13 1.02
C ARG A 45 -0.98 -0.15 0.80
N PHE A 46 0.24 -0.56 1.11
CA PHE A 46 1.43 0.27 0.89
C PHE A 46 1.67 0.55 -0.59
N ILE A 47 1.49 -0.43 -1.46
CA ILE A 47 1.57 -0.23 -2.92
C ILE A 47 0.55 0.81 -3.38
N LYS A 48 -0.71 0.72 -2.91
CA LYS A 48 -1.74 1.72 -3.25
C LYS A 48 -1.37 3.13 -2.79
N LEU A 49 -0.89 3.26 -1.55
CA LEU A 49 -0.45 4.55 -1.02
C LEU A 49 0.75 5.10 -1.81
N GLY A 50 1.76 4.27 -2.07
CA GLY A 50 2.93 4.63 -2.85
C GLY A 50 2.59 5.07 -4.28
N LEU A 51 1.61 4.43 -4.93
CA LEU A 51 1.13 4.85 -6.24
C LEU A 51 0.45 6.23 -6.22
N ILE A 52 -0.34 6.53 -5.17
CA ILE A 52 -0.95 7.85 -4.99
C ILE A 52 0.13 8.92 -4.80
N VAL A 53 1.11 8.63 -3.94
CA VAL A 53 2.25 9.53 -3.68
C VAL A 53 3.05 9.79 -4.96
N ALA A 54 3.37 8.73 -5.72
CA ALA A 54 4.12 8.83 -6.97
C ALA A 54 3.37 9.54 -8.10
N ASP A 55 2.03 9.55 -8.08
CA ASP A 55 1.24 10.32 -9.02
C ASP A 55 1.19 11.80 -8.64
N ILE A 56 0.96 12.09 -7.36
CA ILE A 56 0.93 13.45 -6.81
C ILE A 56 2.27 14.16 -7.04
N SER A 57 3.39 13.46 -6.84
CA SER A 57 4.74 14.03 -6.96
C SER A 57 5.09 14.50 -8.38
N LYS A 58 4.35 14.08 -9.41
CA LYS A 58 4.54 14.56 -10.80
C LYS A 58 4.05 15.99 -11.02
N LYS A 59 3.25 16.55 -10.10
CA LYS A 59 2.71 17.90 -10.22
C LYS A 59 3.68 18.90 -9.60
N ALA A 60 3.91 20.03 -10.27
CA ALA A 60 4.66 21.13 -9.69
C ALA A 60 4.00 21.57 -8.36
N ASP A 61 4.82 21.84 -7.35
CA ASP A 61 4.42 22.27 -6.00
C ASP A 61 3.55 21.28 -5.22
N ALA A 62 3.54 20.00 -5.61
CA ALA A 62 2.83 18.98 -4.85
C ALA A 62 3.43 18.76 -3.46
N ARG A 63 2.57 18.73 -2.44
CA ARG A 63 2.93 18.51 -1.03
C ARG A 63 2.11 17.38 -0.46
N ILE A 64 2.74 16.53 0.34
CA ILE A 64 2.03 15.51 1.13
C ILE A 64 2.12 15.90 2.59
N ILE A 65 0.96 16.03 3.22
CA ILE A 65 0.85 16.41 4.63
C ILE A 65 0.40 15.16 5.40
N ILE A 66 1.23 14.72 6.34
CA ILE A 66 0.84 13.71 7.33
C ILE A 66 0.33 14.47 8.55
N LYS A 67 -0.95 14.31 8.85
CA LYS A 67 -1.58 14.92 10.02
C LYS A 67 -1.79 13.89 11.12
N GLU A 68 -1.16 14.12 12.26
CA GLU A 68 -1.26 13.28 13.45
C GLU A 68 -1.79 14.13 14.61
N ASN A 69 -3.05 13.91 15.01
CA ASN A 69 -3.75 14.71 16.02
C ASN A 69 -3.74 16.22 15.67
N THR A 70 -3.04 17.03 16.46
CA THR A 70 -2.87 18.47 16.25
C THR A 70 -1.57 18.83 15.52
N GLN A 71 -0.73 17.85 15.20
CA GLN A 71 0.53 18.05 14.50
C GLN A 71 0.36 17.80 13.02
N GLU A 72 0.89 18.71 12.21
CA GLU A 72 1.04 18.54 10.77
C GLU A 72 2.53 18.40 10.45
N ARG A 73 2.88 17.33 9.75
CA ARG A 73 4.23 17.11 9.21
C ARG A 73 4.16 17.16 7.70
N GLU A 74 4.94 18.05 7.11
CA GLU A 74 5.05 18.17 5.66
C GLU A 74 6.18 17.27 5.15
N LEU A 75 5.86 16.44 4.15
CA LEU A 75 6.85 15.68 3.40
C LEU A 75 7.09 16.37 2.05
N LEU A 76 8.29 16.93 1.90
CA LEU A 76 8.81 17.43 0.63
C LEU A 76 9.53 16.29 -0.11
N PHE A 77 8.96 15.87 -1.24
CA PHE A 77 9.63 14.95 -2.14
C PHE A 77 10.55 15.74 -3.08
N LEU A 78 11.85 15.67 -2.84
CA LEU A 78 12.88 16.15 -3.77
C LEU A 78 13.16 15.01 -4.77
N ILE A 79 12.36 14.93 -5.83
CA ILE A 79 12.62 14.06 -6.98
C ILE A 79 13.24 14.87 -8.12
#